data_AF-A0A2E2KKV4-F1
#
_entry.id   AF-A0A2E2KKV4-F1
#
_cell.length_a   1.000
_cell.length_b   1.000
_cell.length_c   1.000
_cell.angle_alpha   90.00
_cell.angle_beta   90.00
_cell.angle_gamma   90.00
#
_symmetry.space_group_name_H-M   'P 1'
#
loop_
_entity.id
_entity.type
_entity.pdbx_description
1 polymer ?
#
loop_
_entity_poly.entity_id
_entity_poly.type
_entity_poly.pdbx_seq_one_letter_code
_entity_poly.pdbx_strand_id
1 'polypeptide(L)'
;MGLGGISIWQLLIVLAIIILIFGTKKFKNIGGDLGGAVKGFKKAMSEDADKKEEDGDKKQLKQEDADFTEAKKADVKDEQKSDK
;
A
#
# COMPACT_ATOMS: atom_id res chain seq x y z
N MET A 1 -33.04 3.49 14.69
CA MET A 1 -32.10 2.48 14.13
C MET A 1 -31.01 3.23 13.38
N GLY A 2 -30.05 3.81 14.12
CA GLY A 2 -28.99 4.63 13.52
C GLY A 2 -27.84 3.78 13.01
N LEU A 3 -27.05 4.35 12.09
CA LEU A 3 -25.80 3.81 11.55
C LEU A 3 -24.70 3.53 12.59
N GLY A 4 -24.97 3.74 13.89
CA GLY A 4 -24.04 3.53 15.01
C GLY A 4 -23.92 2.09 15.50
N GLY A 5 -24.56 1.12 14.84
CA GLY A 5 -24.41 -0.32 15.14
C GLY A 5 -23.24 -0.99 14.41
N ILE A 6 -22.60 -0.30 13.45
CA ILE A 6 -21.44 -0.82 12.73
C ILE A 6 -20.21 -0.51 13.58
N SER A 7 -19.86 -1.45 14.46
CA SER A 7 -18.64 -1.34 15.24
C SER A 7 -17.41 -1.64 14.36
N ILE A 8 -16.28 -0.98 14.66
CA ILE A 8 -15.02 -1.11 13.91
C ILE A 8 -14.60 -2.58 13.77
N TRP A 9 -14.88 -3.40 14.78
CA TRP A 9 -14.58 -4.83 14.77
C TRP A 9 -15.29 -5.59 13.65
N GLN A 10 -16.55 -5.26 13.36
CA GLN A 10 -17.33 -5.87 12.30
C GLN A 10 -16.77 -5.47 10.93
N LEU A 11 -16.34 -4.21 10.75
CA LEU A 11 -15.71 -3.75 9.51
C LEU A 11 -14.40 -4.48 9.23
N LEU A 12 -13.57 -4.72 10.25
CA LEU A 12 -12.33 -5.49 10.09
C LEU A 12 -12.60 -6.93 9.66
N ILE A 13 -13.60 -7.58 10.26
CA ILE A 13 -14.00 -8.95 9.89
C ILE A 13 -14.49 -9.00 8.44
N VAL A 14 -15.33 -8.05 8.03
CA VAL A 14 -15.83 -7.96 6.64
C VAL A 14 -14.67 -7.72 5.67
N LEU A 15 -13.75 -6.80 5.99
CA LEU A 15 -12.57 -6.53 5.17
C LEU A 15 -11.69 -7.76 4.99
N ALA A 16 -11.48 -8.54 6.05
CA ALA A 16 -10.70 -9.78 6.00
C ALA A 16 -11.32 -10.80 5.02
N ILE A 17 -12.65 -10.95 5.05
CA ILE A 17 -13.38 -11.85 4.12
C ILE A 17 -13.21 -11.37 2.68
N ILE A 18 -13.33 -10.07 2.41
CA ILE A 18 -13.14 -9.51 1.07
C ILE A 18 -11.71 -9.79 0.57
N ILE A 19 -10.70 -9.59 1.41
CA ILE A 19 -9.30 -9.87 1.05
C ILE A 19 -9.07 -11.37 0.79
N LEU A 20 -9.73 -12.27 1.52
CA LEU A 20 -9.65 -13.71 1.28
C LEU A 20 -10.28 -14.12 -0.06
N ILE A 21 -11.40 -13.52 -0.44
CA ILE A 21 -12.10 -13.82 -1.71
C ILE A 21 -11.31 -13.27 -2.91
N PHE A 22 -10.89 -12.01 -2.84
CA PHE A 22 -10.21 -11.33 -3.96
C PHE A 22 -8.70 -11.55 -3.99
N GLY A 23 -8.12 -12.00 -2.88
CA GLY A 23 -6.68 -12.11 -2.65
C GLY A 23 -5.99 -10.75 -2.47
N THR A 24 -4.83 -10.74 -1.80
CA THR A 24 -4.03 -9.53 -1.58
C THR A 24 -3.37 -8.99 -2.86
N LYS A 25 -3.19 -9.83 -3.90
CA LYS A 25 -2.54 -9.43 -5.15
C LYS A 25 -3.31 -8.34 -5.91
N LYS A 26 -4.64 -8.43 -5.96
CA LYS A 26 -5.48 -7.41 -6.62
C LYS A 26 -5.52 -6.12 -5.79
N PHE A 27 -5.61 -6.26 -4.47
CA PHE A 27 -5.53 -5.13 -3.53
C PHE A 27 -4.19 -4.40 -3.56
N LYS A 28 -3.05 -5.09 -3.73
CA LYS A 28 -1.73 -4.44 -3.80
C LYS A 28 -1.58 -3.55 -5.04
N ASN A 29 -1.99 -4.06 -6.20
CA ASN A 29 -1.90 -3.31 -7.46
C ASN A 29 -2.80 -2.07 -7.43
N ILE A 30 -4.07 -2.23 -7.05
CA ILE A 30 -5.04 -1.11 -7.02
C ILE A 30 -4.79 -0.17 -5.83
N GLY A 31 -4.36 -0.72 -4.69
CA GLY A 31 -4.07 0.02 -3.48
C GLY A 31 -2.81 0.88 -3.57
N GLY A 32 -1.82 0.49 -4.37
CA GLY A 32 -0.64 1.32 -4.67
C GLY A 32 -1.04 2.60 -5.42
N ASP A 33 -1.82 2.45 -6.49
CA ASP A 33 -2.26 3.58 -7.33
C ASP A 33 -3.20 4.53 -6.58
N LEU A 34 -4.21 3.98 -5.90
CA LEU A 34 -5.13 4.77 -5.07
C LEU A 34 -4.41 5.38 -3.86
N GLY A 35 -3.52 4.62 -3.21
CA GLY A 35 -2.77 5.09 -2.05
C GLY A 35 -1.83 6.25 -2.41
N GLY A 36 -1.18 6.19 -3.57
CA GLY A 36 -0.36 7.27 -4.10
C GLY A 36 -1.16 8.55 -4.34
N ALA A 37 -2.32 8.44 -5.00
CA ALA A 37 -3.22 9.57 -5.24
C ALA A 37 -3.74 10.20 -3.93
N VAL A 38 -4.17 9.37 -2.97
CA VAL A 38 -4.64 9.84 -1.65
C VAL A 38 -3.50 10.47 -0.84
N LYS A 39 -2.27 9.93 -0.92
CA LYS A 39 -1.09 10.51 -0.25
C LYS A 39 -0.74 11.89 -0.81
N GLY A 40 -0.78 12.06 -2.13
CA GLY A 40 -0.60 13.35 -2.79
C GLY A 40 -1.69 14.35 -2.42
N PHE A 41 -2.95 13.91 -2.41
CA PHE A 41 -4.09 14.73 -1.99
C PHE A 41 -3.97 15.19 -0.53
N LYS A 42 -3.65 14.27 0.40
CA LYS A 42 -3.44 14.61 1.81
C LYS A 42 -2.27 15.58 1.97
N LYS A 43 -1.19 15.40 1.20
CA LYS A 43 -0.02 16.28 1.28
C LYS A 43 -0.33 17.68 0.79
N ALA A 44 -1.02 17.83 -0.35
CA ALA A 44 -1.47 19.13 -0.84
C ALA A 44 -2.43 19.81 0.13
N MET A 45 -3.41 19.06 0.65
CA MET A 45 -4.37 19.58 1.63
C MET A 45 -3.74 19.95 2.97
N SER A 46 -2.68 19.26 3.38
CA SER A 46 -1.87 19.62 4.55
C SER A 46 -0.93 20.81 4.26
N GLU A 47 -0.35 20.93 3.07
CA GLU A 47 0.46 22.11 2.68
C GLU A 47 -0.39 23.38 2.60
N ASP A 48 -1.64 23.31 2.13
CA ASP A 48 -2.57 24.45 2.15
C ASP A 48 -3.06 24.80 3.58
N ALA A 49 -3.09 23.82 4.49
CA ALA A 49 -3.41 24.05 5.90
C ALA A 49 -2.22 24.62 6.70
N ASP A 50 -1.00 24.11 6.48
CA ASP A 50 0.26 24.59 7.10
C ASP A 50 0.70 25.94 6.51
N LYS A 51 0.32 26.33 5.28
CA LYS A 51 0.63 27.68 4.71
C LYS A 51 -0.01 28.84 5.46
N LYS A 52 -0.83 28.59 6.48
CA LYS A 52 -1.34 29.60 7.41
C LYS A 52 -0.48 29.75 8.68
N GLU A 53 0.48 28.85 8.91
CA GLU A 53 1.37 28.81 10.07
C GLU A 53 2.81 28.47 9.63
N GLU A 54 3.51 29.51 9.17
CA GLU A 54 4.98 29.64 9.18
C GLU A 54 5.87 28.67 8.36
N ASP A 55 6.61 29.31 7.45
CA ASP A 55 7.90 28.94 6.87
C ASP A 55 8.76 28.09 7.83
N GLY A 56 8.91 26.78 7.59
CA GLY A 56 9.68 25.93 8.49
C GLY A 56 9.69 24.44 8.14
N ASP A 57 10.72 24.05 7.40
CA ASP A 57 11.42 22.76 7.52
C ASP A 57 10.58 21.46 7.49
N LYS A 58 10.64 20.70 6.39
CA LYS A 58 10.35 19.26 6.44
C LYS A 58 11.05 18.48 5.33
N LYS A 59 12.34 18.22 5.59
CA LYS A 59 12.93 16.87 5.69
C LYS A 59 12.38 15.83 4.71
N GLN A 60 13.25 15.47 3.75
CA GLN A 60 13.52 14.10 3.29
C GLN A 60 12.36 13.10 3.43
N LEU A 61 11.70 12.78 2.32
CA LEU A 61 11.15 11.45 2.16
C LEU A 61 12.01 10.74 1.12
N LYS A 62 13.07 10.16 1.67
CA LYS A 62 13.83 9.07 1.09
C LYS A 62 12.84 8.09 0.45
N GLN A 63 13.09 7.87 -0.83
CA GLN A 63 12.57 6.77 -1.61
C GLN A 63 12.99 5.48 -0.89
N GLU A 64 12.16 4.99 0.01
CA GLU A 64 12.12 3.56 0.34
C GLU A 64 11.07 2.98 -0.57
N ASP A 65 11.54 2.47 -1.71
CA ASP A 65 10.82 1.54 -2.54
C ASP A 65 10.28 0.44 -1.62
N ALA A 66 8.96 0.37 -1.47
CA ALA A 66 8.31 -0.77 -0.85
C ALA A 66 8.42 -1.96 -1.81
N ASP A 67 9.63 -2.54 -1.88
CA ASP A 67 9.92 -3.76 -2.61
C ASP A 67 9.18 -4.92 -1.92
N PHE A 68 7.97 -5.19 -2.40
CA PHE A 68 7.24 -6.41 -2.09
C PHE A 68 7.50 -7.43 -3.18
N THR A 69 8.75 -7.87 -3.31
CA THR A 69 9.15 -8.95 -4.22
C THR A 69 9.77 -10.10 -3.46
N GLU A 70 8.93 -10.93 -2.84
CA GLU A 70 9.34 -12.31 -2.55
C GLU A 70 8.16 -13.28 -2.70
N ALA A 71 8.01 -13.82 -3.91
CA ALA A 71 7.33 -15.11 -4.15
C ALA A 71 7.56 -15.59 -5.60
N LYS A 72 8.78 -15.97 -5.97
CA LYS A 72 9.04 -17.08 -6.92
C LYS A 72 10.48 -17.60 -6.87
N LYS A 73 10.83 -18.36 -5.82
CA LYS A 73 11.77 -19.49 -5.95
C LYS A 73 10.93 -20.77 -6.03
N ALA A 74 10.79 -21.33 -7.22
CA ALA A 74 10.57 -22.75 -7.51
C ALA A 74 10.46 -22.93 -9.03
N ASP A 75 11.13 -23.97 -9.56
CA ASP A 75 11.12 -24.52 -10.93
C ASP A 75 11.95 -23.72 -11.98
N VAL A 76 13.00 -24.21 -12.64
CA VAL A 76 13.47 -25.58 -12.96
C VAL A 76 14.99 -25.61 -13.14
N LYS A 77 15.57 -26.72 -12.68
CA LYS A 77 16.92 -27.26 -12.90
C LYS A 77 17.11 -27.69 -14.36
N ASP A 78 18.07 -27.11 -15.06
CA ASP A 78 18.82 -27.65 -16.23
C ASP A 78 19.72 -26.51 -16.74
N GLU A 79 20.97 -26.62 -17.12
CA GLU A 79 21.85 -27.74 -17.39
C GLU A 79 23.26 -27.16 -17.24
N GLN A 80 24.09 -27.85 -16.47
CA GLN A 80 25.47 -27.51 -16.21
C GLN A 80 26.26 -27.73 -17.52
N LYS A 81 26.49 -26.66 -18.30
CA LYS A 81 27.37 -26.75 -19.46
C LYS A 81 28.82 -26.82 -18.98
N SER A 82 29.26 -28.07 -18.92
CA SER A 82 30.63 -28.49 -19.15
C SER A 82 31.18 -27.90 -20.45
N ASP A 83 32.51 -27.99 -20.59
CA ASP A 83 33.27 -27.83 -21.82
C ASP A 83 33.58 -26.40 -22.28
N LYS A 84 34.71 -25.90 -21.74
CA LYS A 84 35.97 -25.67 -22.46
C LYS A 84 36.63 -24.33 -22.12
#